data_AF-A0A8T5GKH0-F1
#
_entry.id   AF-A0A8T5GKH0-F1
#
_cell.length_a   1.000
_cell.length_b   1.000
_cell.length_c   1.000
_cell.angle_alpha   90.00
_cell.angle_beta   90.00
_cell.angle_gamma   90.00
#
_symmetry.space_group_name_H-M   'P 1'
#
loop_
_entity.id
_entity.type
_entity.pdbx_description
1 polymer ?
#
loop_
_entity_poly.entity_id
_entity_poly.type
_entity_poly.pdbx_seq_one_letter_code
_entity_poly.pdbx_strand_id
1 'polypeptide(L)'
;MSSQDPFKSLVLEIALAVGMIACLVLALFIHTGSMPPLVVVESESMIHDEDGEVGSIDAGDLILVHDNPADTIVTFAEASDRNHPSYGYEMHGMEGDVIIYAKNGEDGTPIIHRAVLRAVAATTTVPDRGATPPCPAETSYDEELVGPDGEPGACIWTWTVPGTSAINVSTISIQFDGADAGFYDCKRPAHGNVESHLVVWDWRPEHEGILTLGDNNQCSVDQGASATNGSAGVHG
;
A
#
# COMPACT_ATOMS: atom_id res chain seq x y z
N MET A 1 -31.42 52.97 -16.48
CA MET A 1 -30.16 52.19 -16.33
C MET A 1 -29.93 52.05 -14.84
N SER A 2 -30.18 50.85 -14.30
CA SER A 2 -30.19 50.63 -12.85
C SER A 2 -28.77 50.76 -12.29
N SER A 3 -28.58 51.66 -11.32
CA SER A 3 -27.34 51.78 -10.55
C SER A 3 -27.24 50.54 -9.65
N GLN A 4 -26.61 49.47 -10.14
CA GLN A 4 -26.24 48.37 -9.26
C GLN A 4 -25.16 48.87 -8.30
N ASP A 5 -25.44 48.82 -6.99
CA ASP A 5 -24.44 49.11 -5.96
C ASP A 5 -23.25 48.16 -6.18
N PRO A 6 -22.04 48.68 -6.47
CA PRO A 6 -20.87 47.85 -6.77
C PRO A 6 -20.56 46.86 -5.64
N PHE A 7 -20.89 47.22 -4.40
CA PHE A 7 -20.77 46.35 -3.22
C PHE A 7 -21.72 45.14 -3.26
N LYS A 8 -22.96 45.29 -3.76
CA LYS A 8 -23.92 44.17 -3.87
C LYS A 8 -23.51 43.18 -4.97
N SER A 9 -22.94 43.67 -6.07
CA SER A 9 -22.38 42.80 -7.12
C SER A 9 -21.22 41.98 -6.59
N LEU A 10 -20.29 42.63 -5.88
CA LEU A 10 -19.13 41.97 -5.28
C LEU A 10 -19.54 40.85 -4.30
N VAL A 11 -20.49 41.11 -3.40
CA VAL A 11 -20.97 40.11 -2.43
C VAL A 11 -21.63 38.93 -3.15
N LEU A 12 -22.42 39.19 -4.19
CA LEU A 12 -23.07 38.14 -4.97
C LEU A 12 -22.04 37.28 -5.73
N GLU A 13 -21.05 37.91 -6.36
CA GLU A 13 -19.97 37.22 -7.07
C GLU A 13 -19.13 36.34 -6.13
N ILE A 14 -18.78 36.84 -4.95
CA ILE A 14 -18.09 36.05 -3.92
C ILE A 14 -18.96 34.89 -3.45
N ALA A 15 -20.25 35.13 -3.18
CA ALA A 15 -21.17 34.09 -2.73
C ALA A 15 -21.35 32.99 -3.80
N LEU A 16 -21.44 33.36 -5.08
CA LEU A 16 -21.51 32.42 -6.19
C LEU A 16 -20.21 31.62 -6.36
N ALA A 17 -19.05 32.28 -6.28
CA ALA A 17 -17.75 31.61 -6.37
C ALA A 17 -17.54 30.61 -5.22
N VAL A 18 -17.80 31.04 -3.97
CA VAL A 18 -17.71 30.17 -2.79
C VAL A 18 -18.74 29.04 -2.88
N GLY A 19 -19.97 29.34 -3.32
CA GLY A 19 -21.02 28.33 -3.51
C GLY A 19 -20.66 27.27 -4.55
N MET A 20 -20.04 27.69 -5.66
CA MET A 20 -19.54 26.77 -6.69
C MET A 20 -18.42 25.89 -6.15
N ILE A 21 -17.41 26.48 -5.48
CA ILE A 21 -16.31 25.73 -4.87
C ILE A 21 -16.84 24.73 -3.83
N ALA A 22 -17.74 25.18 -2.94
CA ALA A 22 -18.35 24.32 -1.94
C ALA A 22 -19.15 23.17 -2.58
N CYS A 23 -19.87 23.42 -3.66
CA CYS A 23 -20.61 22.40 -4.40
C CYS A 23 -19.66 21.37 -5.03
N LEU A 24 -18.55 21.80 -5.63
CA LEU A 24 -17.54 20.91 -6.20
C LEU A 24 -16.87 20.06 -5.13
N VAL A 25 -16.40 20.68 -4.04
CA VAL A 25 -15.76 19.96 -2.92
C VAL A 25 -16.73 18.97 -2.27
N LEU A 26 -17.98 19.36 -2.07
CA LEU A 26 -18.99 18.47 -1.50
C LEU A 26 -19.31 17.30 -2.45
N ALA A 27 -19.43 17.55 -3.76
CA ALA A 27 -19.66 16.50 -4.74
C ALA A 27 -18.49 15.50 -4.77
N LEU A 28 -17.25 16.00 -4.75
CA LEU A 28 -16.04 15.18 -4.69
C LEU A 28 -15.99 14.38 -3.39
N PHE A 29 -16.25 15.00 -2.25
CA PHE A 29 -16.27 14.32 -0.95
C PHE A 29 -17.30 13.21 -0.88
N ILE A 30 -18.52 13.45 -1.37
CA ILE A 30 -19.58 12.42 -1.44
C ILE A 30 -19.16 11.25 -2.34
N HIS A 31 -18.39 11.51 -3.41
CA HIS A 31 -17.97 10.47 -4.35
C HIS A 31 -16.76 9.67 -3.86
N THR A 32 -15.78 10.35 -3.25
CA THR A 32 -14.48 9.77 -2.85
C THR A 32 -14.48 9.19 -1.43
N GLY A 33 -15.32 9.72 -0.54
CA GLY A 33 -15.33 9.36 0.88
C GLY A 33 -14.15 9.92 1.68
N SER A 34 -13.11 10.44 1.03
CA SER A 34 -11.87 10.92 1.66
C SER A 34 -11.68 12.45 1.57
N MET A 35 -11.03 13.04 2.57
CA MET A 35 -10.64 14.45 2.58
C MET A 35 -9.16 14.60 2.98
N PRO A 36 -8.31 15.29 2.19
CA PRO A 36 -8.62 15.95 0.92
C PRO A 36 -8.85 14.96 -0.24
N PRO A 37 -9.82 15.22 -1.14
CA PRO A 37 -10.18 14.27 -2.21
C PRO A 37 -9.17 14.24 -3.37
N LEU A 38 -8.27 15.23 -3.42
CA LEU A 38 -7.32 15.41 -4.50
C LEU A 38 -5.94 15.67 -3.91
N VAL A 39 -4.95 14.92 -4.37
CA VAL A 39 -3.55 15.05 -3.96
C VAL A 39 -2.65 15.16 -5.19
N VAL A 40 -1.52 15.83 -5.03
CA VAL A 40 -0.49 15.97 -6.07
C VAL A 40 0.63 15.00 -5.76
N VAL A 41 1.10 14.30 -6.78
CA VAL A 41 2.24 13.37 -6.67
C VAL A 41 3.54 14.16 -6.65
N GLU A 42 4.34 13.99 -5.58
CA GLU A 42 5.60 14.73 -5.42
C GLU A 42 6.83 13.97 -5.95
N SER A 43 6.77 12.64 -6.09
CA SER A 43 7.93 11.79 -6.34
C SER A 43 7.79 10.87 -7.55
N GLU A 44 8.92 10.57 -8.18
CA GLU A 44 9.06 9.70 -9.35
C GLU A 44 9.08 8.19 -9.00
N SER A 45 8.64 7.79 -7.80
CA SER A 45 8.71 6.38 -7.37
C SER A 45 7.74 5.44 -8.09
N MET A 46 6.79 5.97 -8.85
CA MET A 46 5.76 5.21 -9.57
C MET A 46 5.82 5.37 -11.11
N ILE A 47 6.86 6.02 -11.65
CA ILE A 47 7.00 6.22 -13.12
C ILE A 47 7.41 4.92 -13.80
N HIS A 48 6.87 4.61 -14.97
CA HIS A 48 7.26 3.39 -15.70
C HIS A 48 8.26 3.65 -16.82
N ASP A 49 8.19 4.84 -17.42
CA ASP A 49 9.09 5.35 -18.47
C ASP A 49 9.44 6.83 -18.21
N GLU A 50 10.63 7.27 -18.63
CA GLU A 50 11.13 8.65 -18.42
C GLU A 50 10.40 9.67 -19.30
N ASP A 51 9.85 9.23 -20.44
CA ASP A 51 9.06 10.06 -21.35
C ASP A 51 7.56 10.12 -20.98
N GLY A 52 7.14 9.40 -19.92
CA GLY A 52 5.76 9.26 -19.46
C GLY A 52 4.96 8.23 -20.25
N GLU A 53 4.18 7.40 -19.57
CA GLU A 53 3.34 6.35 -20.18
C GLU A 53 1.86 6.56 -19.85
N VAL A 54 0.97 6.31 -20.82
CA VAL A 54 -0.48 6.38 -20.57
C VAL A 54 -0.87 5.23 -19.65
N GLY A 55 -1.05 5.56 -18.37
CA GLY A 55 -1.41 4.60 -17.32
C GLY A 55 -0.47 4.64 -16.12
N SER A 56 0.75 5.16 -16.24
CA SER A 56 1.65 5.38 -15.10
C SER A 56 1.21 6.56 -14.24
N ILE A 57 1.79 6.68 -13.05
CA ILE A 57 1.61 7.84 -12.17
C ILE A 57 2.89 8.67 -12.25
N ASP A 58 2.80 9.86 -12.82
CA ASP A 58 3.95 10.74 -13.04
C ASP A 58 3.99 11.87 -11.99
N ALA A 59 5.20 12.39 -11.74
CA ALA A 59 5.37 13.49 -10.80
C ALA A 59 4.61 14.75 -11.29
N GLY A 60 3.76 15.31 -10.43
CA GLY A 60 2.88 16.43 -10.76
C GLY A 60 1.46 16.04 -11.17
N ASP A 61 1.14 14.75 -11.26
CA ASP A 61 -0.23 14.29 -11.52
C ASP A 61 -1.17 14.59 -10.34
N LEU A 62 -2.43 14.89 -10.67
CA LEU A 62 -3.51 15.01 -9.71
C LEU A 62 -4.28 13.69 -9.66
N ILE A 63 -4.25 13.01 -8.51
CA ILE A 63 -4.98 11.76 -8.32
C ILE A 63 -6.16 11.94 -7.36
N LEU A 64 -7.23 11.18 -7.62
CA LEU A 64 -8.43 11.12 -6.79
C LEU A 64 -8.30 9.93 -5.83
N VAL A 65 -8.33 10.23 -4.53
CA VAL A 65 -8.22 9.21 -3.47
C VAL A 65 -9.61 8.64 -3.20
N HIS A 66 -9.69 7.32 -2.96
CA HIS A 66 -10.92 6.66 -2.57
C HIS A 66 -10.70 5.91 -1.25
N ASP A 67 -11.65 6.04 -0.32
CA ASP A 67 -11.63 5.31 0.95
C ASP A 67 -12.28 3.93 0.77
N ASN A 68 -11.47 2.93 0.39
CA ASN A 68 -11.90 1.55 0.26
C ASN A 68 -11.34 0.70 1.40
N PRO A 69 -12.11 -0.26 1.93
CA PRO A 69 -11.64 -1.10 3.01
C PRO A 69 -10.50 -2.03 2.55
N ALA A 70 -9.55 -2.28 3.43
CA ALA A 70 -8.28 -2.94 3.09
C ALA A 70 -8.42 -4.40 2.64
N ASP A 71 -9.58 -5.02 2.86
CA ASP A 71 -9.94 -6.37 2.40
C ASP A 71 -10.26 -6.44 0.90
N THR A 72 -10.56 -5.29 0.28
CA THR A 72 -10.84 -5.21 -1.17
C THR A 72 -9.58 -5.07 -2.04
N ILE A 73 -8.42 -4.80 -1.41
CA ILE A 73 -7.15 -4.59 -2.11
C ILE A 73 -6.66 -5.92 -2.71
N VAL A 74 -6.40 -5.92 -4.01
CA VAL A 74 -5.78 -7.03 -4.75
C VAL A 74 -4.28 -6.78 -4.86
N THR A 75 -3.46 -7.69 -4.32
CA THR A 75 -2.00 -7.57 -4.40
C THR A 75 -1.43 -8.08 -5.72
N PHE A 76 -0.22 -7.66 -6.08
CA PHE A 76 0.50 -8.13 -7.28
C PHE A 76 0.62 -9.66 -7.30
N ALA A 77 0.92 -10.29 -6.16
CA ALA A 77 0.97 -11.74 -6.02
C ALA A 77 -0.37 -12.41 -6.38
N GLU A 78 -1.48 -11.89 -5.84
CA GLU A 78 -2.84 -12.39 -6.11
C GLU A 78 -3.30 -12.15 -7.55
N ALA A 79 -2.93 -11.02 -8.15
CA ALA A 79 -3.27 -10.71 -9.54
C ALA A 79 -2.41 -11.49 -10.55
N SER A 80 -1.23 -11.96 -10.14
CA SER A 80 -0.32 -12.74 -10.99
C SER A 80 -0.55 -14.25 -10.94
N ASP A 81 -1.22 -14.78 -9.91
CA ASP A 81 -1.53 -16.21 -9.80
C ASP A 81 -2.68 -16.61 -10.72
N ARG A 82 -2.40 -17.50 -11.67
CA ARG A 82 -3.37 -18.04 -12.64
C ARG A 82 -4.55 -18.76 -12.01
N ASN A 83 -4.41 -19.23 -10.77
CA ASN A 83 -5.45 -19.95 -10.05
C ASN A 83 -6.28 -19.02 -9.14
N HIS A 84 -5.87 -17.77 -8.98
CA HIS A 84 -6.56 -16.81 -8.14
C HIS A 84 -7.70 -16.13 -8.91
N PRO A 85 -8.84 -15.80 -8.25
CA PRO A 85 -9.97 -15.15 -8.92
C PRO A 85 -9.63 -13.79 -9.56
N SER A 86 -8.62 -13.11 -9.04
CA SER A 86 -8.18 -11.80 -9.50
C SER A 86 -7.08 -11.86 -10.57
N TYR A 87 -6.82 -13.03 -11.15
CA TYR A 87 -5.77 -13.18 -12.17
C TYR A 87 -5.96 -12.23 -13.36
N GLY A 88 -4.90 -11.50 -13.70
CA GLY A 88 -4.89 -10.52 -14.80
C GLY A 88 -5.55 -9.19 -14.46
N TYR A 89 -5.83 -8.92 -13.17
CA TYR A 89 -6.24 -7.60 -12.71
C TYR A 89 -5.02 -6.65 -12.68
N GLU A 90 -5.14 -5.53 -13.38
CA GLU A 90 -4.07 -4.54 -13.53
C GLU A 90 -4.56 -3.15 -13.12
N MET A 91 -3.69 -2.42 -12.43
CA MET A 91 -3.86 -1.01 -12.12
C MET A 91 -2.57 -0.27 -12.45
N HIS A 92 -2.72 0.83 -13.18
CA HIS A 92 -1.60 1.65 -13.65
C HIS A 92 -0.57 0.89 -14.48
N GLY A 93 -0.99 -0.01 -15.37
CA GLY A 93 -0.11 -0.69 -16.34
C GLY A 93 0.62 -1.94 -15.82
N MET A 94 0.45 -2.31 -14.55
CA MET A 94 0.96 -3.57 -13.99
C MET A 94 -0.07 -4.22 -13.06
N GLU A 95 0.13 -5.48 -12.72
CA GLU A 95 -0.78 -6.27 -11.91
C GLU A 95 -0.93 -5.73 -10.47
N GLY A 96 -2.13 -5.90 -9.89
CA GLY A 96 -2.43 -5.49 -8.52
C GLY A 96 -2.69 -3.98 -8.34
N ASP A 97 -3.19 -3.61 -7.16
CA ASP A 97 -3.59 -2.26 -6.82
C ASP A 97 -2.41 -1.35 -6.43
N VAL A 98 -2.57 -0.05 -6.67
CA VAL A 98 -1.74 1.02 -6.10
C VAL A 98 -2.53 1.68 -4.98
N ILE A 99 -1.95 1.71 -3.78
CA ILE A 99 -2.62 2.17 -2.57
C ILE A 99 -1.93 3.40 -1.99
N ILE A 100 -2.73 4.22 -1.31
CA ILE A 100 -2.27 5.42 -0.59
C ILE A 100 -2.42 5.15 0.90
N TYR A 101 -1.34 5.31 1.66
CA TYR A 101 -1.36 5.05 3.09
C TYR A 101 -0.49 6.03 3.88
N ALA A 102 -0.85 6.20 5.15
CA ALA A 102 -0.04 6.95 6.11
C ALA A 102 0.99 6.03 6.77
N LYS A 103 2.25 6.46 6.82
CA LYS A 103 3.35 5.73 7.46
C LYS A 103 3.02 5.52 8.95
N ASN A 104 2.89 4.27 9.41
CA ASN A 104 2.66 3.92 10.82
C ASN A 104 1.51 4.68 11.51
N GLY A 105 0.52 5.17 10.75
CA GLY A 105 -0.54 6.02 11.28
C GLY A 105 -0.08 7.42 11.73
N GLU A 106 1.11 7.86 11.33
CA GLU A 106 1.62 9.21 11.58
C GLU A 106 0.99 10.23 10.61
N ASP A 107 0.70 11.42 11.14
CA ASP A 107 0.26 12.57 10.33
C ASP A 107 1.44 13.11 9.50
N GLY A 108 1.70 12.49 8.36
CA GLY A 108 2.75 12.85 7.41
C GLY A 108 2.27 12.88 5.95
N THR A 109 3.20 13.11 5.02
CA THR A 109 2.91 13.00 3.59
C THR A 109 2.56 11.53 3.28
N PRO A 110 1.35 11.24 2.75
CA PRO A 110 0.97 9.88 2.43
C PRO A 110 1.86 9.31 1.32
N ILE A 111 2.06 8.01 1.35
CA ILE A 111 2.89 7.27 0.39
C ILE A 111 1.97 6.57 -0.60
N ILE A 112 2.35 6.60 -1.88
CA ILE A 112 1.60 5.97 -2.98
C ILE A 112 2.50 4.88 -3.57
N HIS A 113 2.19 3.62 -3.31
CA HIS A 113 2.98 2.48 -3.78
C HIS A 113 2.07 1.29 -4.14
N ARG A 114 2.62 0.35 -4.92
CA ARG A 114 1.93 -0.87 -5.30
C ARG A 114 1.86 -1.85 -4.14
N ALA A 115 0.70 -2.47 -3.97
CA ALA A 115 0.50 -3.58 -3.05
C ALA A 115 1.11 -4.85 -3.64
N VAL A 116 2.25 -5.30 -3.13
CA VAL A 116 2.99 -6.44 -3.70
C VAL A 116 2.42 -7.77 -3.22
N LEU A 117 2.31 -7.94 -1.91
CA LEU A 117 1.79 -9.15 -1.28
C LEU A 117 1.12 -8.82 0.05
N ARG A 118 0.19 -9.67 0.48
CA ARG A 118 -0.50 -9.57 1.76
C ARG A 118 -0.02 -10.67 2.70
N ALA A 119 0.43 -10.30 3.88
CA ALA A 119 0.76 -11.23 4.95
C ALA A 119 -0.44 -11.38 5.90
N VAL A 120 -0.98 -12.59 5.99
CA VAL A 120 -2.12 -12.94 6.85
C VAL A 120 -1.66 -13.91 7.93
N ALA A 121 -2.04 -13.65 9.18
CA ALA A 121 -1.77 -14.54 10.30
C ALA A 121 -2.59 -15.83 10.12
N ALA A 122 -1.89 -16.95 10.02
CA ALA A 122 -2.51 -18.23 9.71
C ALA A 122 -2.79 -19.05 10.98
N THR A 123 -1.84 -19.05 11.92
CA THR A 123 -2.01 -19.68 13.23
C THR A 123 -1.61 -18.71 14.33
N THR A 124 -2.51 -18.51 15.30
CA THR A 124 -2.29 -17.62 16.45
C THR A 124 -2.54 -18.34 17.78
N THR A 125 -1.90 -17.85 18.85
CA THR A 125 -2.14 -18.30 20.23
C THR A 125 -2.32 -17.12 21.17
N VAL A 126 -2.99 -17.37 22.29
CA VAL A 126 -3.16 -16.39 23.36
C VAL A 126 -1.80 -16.05 23.98
N PRO A 127 -1.44 -14.76 24.15
CA PRO A 127 -0.20 -14.35 24.81
C PRO A 127 -0.22 -14.64 26.31
N ASP A 128 0.97 -14.88 26.89
CA ASP A 128 1.15 -14.90 28.34
C ASP A 128 1.25 -13.46 28.86
N ARG A 129 0.09 -12.90 29.22
CA ARG A 129 -0.04 -11.52 29.72
C ARG A 129 0.70 -11.28 31.05
N GLY A 130 1.19 -12.32 31.71
CA GLY A 130 2.02 -12.21 32.92
C GLY A 130 3.54 -12.24 32.64
N ALA A 131 3.96 -12.57 31.42
CA ALA A 131 5.36 -12.70 31.02
C ALA A 131 5.89 -11.49 30.24
N THR A 132 7.21 -11.36 30.17
CA THR A 132 7.89 -10.34 29.36
C THR A 132 9.11 -10.99 28.68
N PRO A 133 9.10 -11.19 27.35
CA PRO A 133 8.01 -10.88 26.42
C PRO A 133 6.77 -11.78 26.60
N PRO A 134 5.57 -11.34 26.18
CA PRO A 134 4.32 -12.09 26.33
C PRO A 134 4.20 -13.28 25.36
N CYS A 135 5.06 -13.33 24.34
CA CYS A 135 5.07 -14.37 23.32
C CYS A 135 6.46 -15.03 23.20
N PRO A 136 6.52 -16.29 22.73
CA PRO A 136 7.79 -16.95 22.42
C PRO A 136 8.59 -16.20 21.35
N ALA A 137 9.92 -16.30 21.40
CA ALA A 137 10.83 -15.60 20.47
C ALA A 137 10.69 -16.05 18.99
N GLU A 138 10.06 -17.19 18.74
CA GLU A 138 9.81 -17.71 17.38
C GLU A 138 8.53 -17.16 16.74
N THR A 139 7.75 -16.37 17.50
CA THR A 139 6.47 -15.79 17.08
C THR A 139 6.55 -14.28 16.97
N SER A 140 5.65 -13.69 16.19
CA SER A 140 5.43 -12.24 16.18
C SER A 140 4.32 -11.90 17.17
N TYR A 141 4.53 -10.89 18.01
CA TYR A 141 3.49 -10.40 18.92
C TYR A 141 2.81 -9.19 18.30
N ASP A 142 1.51 -9.31 18.06
CA ASP A 142 0.66 -8.23 17.58
C ASP A 142 -0.27 -7.81 18.72
N GLU A 143 -0.16 -6.57 19.18
CA GLU A 143 -0.95 -6.05 20.30
C GLU A 143 -2.39 -5.66 19.92
N GLU A 144 -2.62 -5.37 18.64
CA GLU A 144 -3.92 -4.93 18.14
C GLU A 144 -4.77 -6.11 17.63
N LEU A 145 -4.11 -7.18 17.17
CA LEU A 145 -4.79 -8.38 16.71
C LEU A 145 -5.58 -9.04 17.84
N VAL A 146 -6.86 -9.31 17.59
CA VAL A 146 -7.73 -10.01 18.56
C VAL A 146 -7.33 -11.48 18.61
N GLY A 147 -6.86 -11.92 19.77
CA GLY A 147 -6.40 -13.27 20.01
C GLY A 147 -7.54 -14.31 20.02
N PRO A 148 -7.20 -15.61 20.06
CA PRO A 148 -8.19 -16.69 20.11
C PRO A 148 -9.14 -16.66 21.33
N ASP A 149 -8.77 -15.92 22.37
CA ASP A 149 -9.59 -15.68 23.57
C ASP A 149 -10.55 -14.49 23.45
N GLY A 150 -10.56 -13.79 22.30
CA GLY A 150 -11.43 -12.65 22.03
C GLY A 150 -10.96 -11.32 22.62
N GLU A 151 -9.75 -11.30 23.17
CA GLU A 151 -9.12 -10.11 23.75
C GLU A 151 -7.98 -9.62 22.84
N PRO A 152 -7.64 -8.31 22.83
CA PRO A 152 -6.49 -7.81 22.09
C PRO A 152 -5.17 -8.48 22.53
N GLY A 153 -4.26 -8.63 21.57
CA GLY A 153 -2.98 -9.29 21.75
C GLY A 153 -3.00 -10.74 21.26
N ALA A 154 -2.13 -11.06 20.30
CA ALA A 154 -1.97 -12.40 19.76
C ALA A 154 -0.50 -12.73 19.46
N CYS A 155 -0.09 -13.98 19.73
CA CYS A 155 1.19 -14.49 19.22
C CYS A 155 0.95 -15.20 17.88
N ILE A 156 1.56 -14.70 16.81
CA ILE A 156 1.43 -15.23 15.46
C ILE A 156 2.57 -16.23 15.21
N TRP A 157 2.21 -17.48 14.91
CA TRP A 157 3.15 -18.57 14.67
C TRP A 157 3.52 -18.72 13.20
N THR A 158 2.51 -18.57 12.35
CA THR A 158 2.66 -18.81 10.91
C THR A 158 1.86 -17.81 10.12
N TRP A 159 2.32 -17.62 8.89
CA TRP A 159 1.84 -16.65 7.93
C TRP A 159 1.36 -17.37 6.67
N THR A 160 0.39 -16.79 6.00
CA THR A 160 -0.05 -17.18 4.66
C THR A 160 -0.02 -15.95 3.76
N VAL A 161 0.48 -16.13 2.54
CA VAL A 161 0.47 -15.10 1.50
C VAL A 161 -0.45 -15.57 0.36
N PRO A 162 -1.66 -15.01 0.25
CA PRO A 162 -2.57 -15.31 -0.86
C PRO A 162 -1.92 -15.09 -2.23
N GLY A 163 -2.26 -15.94 -3.19
CA GLY A 163 -1.68 -15.89 -4.54
C GLY A 163 -0.26 -16.46 -4.65
N THR A 164 0.24 -17.19 -3.64
CA THR A 164 1.58 -17.81 -3.67
C THR A 164 1.58 -19.19 -3.02
N SER A 165 2.70 -19.91 -3.11
CA SER A 165 2.90 -21.18 -2.39
C SER A 165 3.11 -21.06 -0.87
N ALA A 166 3.30 -19.84 -0.35
CA ALA A 166 3.60 -19.61 1.06
C ALA A 166 2.34 -19.71 1.94
N ILE A 167 2.04 -20.92 2.41
CA ILE A 167 0.85 -21.23 3.24
C ILE A 167 1.29 -21.85 4.57
N ASN A 168 0.84 -21.28 5.69
CA ASN A 168 1.20 -21.71 7.05
C ASN A 168 2.72 -21.81 7.29
N VAL A 169 3.48 -20.80 6.87
CA VAL A 169 4.95 -20.74 7.00
C VAL A 169 5.38 -19.85 8.17
N SER A 170 6.46 -20.20 8.87
CA SER A 170 6.97 -19.40 10.02
C SER A 170 7.69 -18.11 9.59
N THR A 171 8.23 -18.10 8.37
CA THR A 171 8.82 -16.94 7.70
C THR A 171 8.43 -17.00 6.22
N ILE A 172 8.31 -15.82 5.59
CA ILE A 172 7.90 -15.66 4.20
C ILE A 172 9.15 -15.58 3.34
N SER A 173 9.26 -16.47 2.35
CA SER A 173 10.31 -16.45 1.34
C SER A 173 9.69 -16.67 -0.04
N ILE A 174 9.66 -15.63 -0.87
CA ILE A 174 8.99 -15.60 -2.17
C ILE A 174 9.91 -14.94 -3.18
N GLN A 175 10.04 -15.56 -4.36
CA GLN A 175 10.75 -14.99 -5.51
C GLN A 175 9.72 -14.60 -6.57
N PHE A 176 9.75 -13.33 -6.97
CA PHE A 176 8.90 -12.79 -8.04
C PHE A 176 9.60 -12.97 -9.39
N ASP A 177 9.87 -14.22 -9.75
CA ASP A 177 10.61 -14.64 -10.95
C ASP A 177 9.70 -15.15 -12.09
N GLY A 178 8.38 -15.16 -11.86
CA GLY A 178 7.38 -15.72 -12.78
C GLY A 178 7.09 -17.21 -12.58
N ALA A 179 7.73 -17.89 -11.61
CA ALA A 179 7.49 -19.30 -11.30
C ALA A 179 6.47 -19.50 -10.17
N ASP A 180 6.75 -18.97 -8.97
CA ASP A 180 5.84 -19.06 -7.81
C ASP A 180 4.91 -17.84 -7.71
N ALA A 181 5.46 -16.65 -7.89
CA ALA A 181 4.72 -15.39 -8.04
C ALA A 181 5.01 -14.77 -9.41
N GLY A 182 4.24 -13.74 -9.80
CA GLY A 182 4.48 -12.98 -11.02
C GLY A 182 5.91 -12.45 -11.12
N PHE A 183 6.39 -12.19 -12.33
CA PHE A 183 7.73 -11.61 -12.52
C PHE A 183 7.70 -10.11 -12.23
N TYR A 184 8.48 -9.66 -11.23
CA TYR A 184 8.59 -8.24 -10.89
C TYR A 184 10.03 -7.76 -11.13
N ASP A 185 10.24 -6.96 -12.16
CA ASP A 185 11.58 -6.44 -12.53
C ASP A 185 11.99 -5.29 -11.61
N CYS A 186 13.14 -5.44 -10.94
CA CYS A 186 13.67 -4.40 -10.07
C CYS A 186 14.38 -3.27 -10.82
N LYS A 187 14.57 -3.37 -12.14
CA LYS A 187 15.25 -2.36 -12.97
C LYS A 187 16.62 -1.92 -12.39
N ARG A 188 17.33 -2.84 -11.72
CA ARG A 188 18.63 -2.58 -11.08
C ARG A 188 19.78 -2.79 -12.08
N PRO A 189 20.85 -1.97 -12.05
CA PRO A 189 22.08 -2.29 -12.78
C PRO A 189 22.67 -3.58 -12.22
N ALA A 190 22.92 -4.57 -13.09
CA ALA A 190 23.45 -5.88 -12.69
C ALA A 190 24.87 -5.76 -12.11
N HIS A 191 24.98 -5.59 -10.79
CA HIS A 191 26.22 -5.63 -10.05
C HIS A 191 26.12 -6.64 -8.89
N GLY A 192 26.86 -7.75 -9.05
CA GLY A 192 27.29 -8.72 -8.03
C GLY A 192 26.32 -9.09 -6.90
N ASN A 193 25.67 -10.26 -7.02
CA ASN A 193 24.92 -10.99 -5.97
C ASN A 193 23.56 -10.41 -5.55
N VAL A 194 22.89 -9.66 -6.42
CA VAL A 194 21.50 -9.23 -6.20
C VAL A 194 20.68 -9.64 -7.40
N GLU A 195 19.56 -10.30 -7.15
CA GLU A 195 18.61 -10.72 -8.17
C GLU A 195 18.06 -9.50 -8.92
N SER A 196 17.80 -9.67 -10.24
CA SER A 196 17.19 -8.64 -11.07
C SER A 196 15.69 -8.48 -10.81
N HIS A 197 15.10 -9.37 -10.01
CA HIS A 197 13.69 -9.42 -9.70
C HIS A 197 13.46 -9.32 -8.19
N LEU A 198 12.22 -9.03 -7.79
CA LEU A 198 11.91 -8.85 -6.37
C LEU A 198 12.03 -10.18 -5.61
N VAL A 199 12.77 -10.15 -4.50
CA VAL A 199 12.92 -11.30 -3.61
C VAL A 199 12.57 -10.88 -2.19
N VAL A 200 11.59 -11.56 -1.61
CA VAL A 200 11.29 -11.51 -0.18
C VAL A 200 11.95 -12.75 0.44
N TRP A 201 12.78 -12.57 1.46
CA TRP A 201 13.59 -13.68 1.98
C TRP A 201 13.60 -13.71 3.50
N ASP A 202 13.24 -14.86 4.06
CA ASP A 202 13.22 -15.16 5.50
C ASP A 202 12.56 -14.06 6.35
N TRP A 203 11.51 -13.44 5.79
CA TRP A 203 10.84 -12.33 6.41
C TRP A 203 9.83 -12.82 7.44
N ARG A 204 9.92 -12.32 8.67
CA ARG A 204 8.88 -12.50 9.70
C ARG A 204 8.16 -11.16 9.90
N PRO A 205 6.93 -10.99 9.39
CA PRO A 205 6.15 -9.78 9.65
C PRO A 205 5.90 -9.59 11.14
N GLU A 206 5.78 -8.35 11.60
CA GLU A 206 5.40 -8.04 12.99
C GLU A 206 3.88 -8.09 13.17
N HIS A 207 3.13 -7.66 12.16
CA HIS A 207 1.67 -7.55 12.13
C HIS A 207 1.12 -8.08 10.79
N GLU A 208 -0.19 -8.35 10.74
CA GLU A 208 -0.88 -8.54 9.47
C GLU A 208 -0.83 -7.26 8.63
N GLY A 209 -0.71 -7.41 7.31
CA GLY A 209 -0.64 -6.23 6.45
C GLY A 209 -0.23 -6.51 5.02
N ILE A 210 0.09 -5.42 4.32
CA ILE A 210 0.49 -5.44 2.92
C ILE A 210 1.93 -4.96 2.82
N LEU A 211 2.76 -5.72 2.12
CA LEU A 211 4.08 -5.30 1.71
C LEU A 211 3.92 -4.45 0.45
N THR A 212 4.48 -3.25 0.48
CA THR A 212 4.31 -2.22 -0.55
C THR A 212 5.64 -1.85 -1.19
N LEU A 213 5.57 -1.44 -2.45
CA LEU A 213 6.74 -1.11 -3.25
C LEU A 213 6.43 -0.04 -4.30
N GLY A 214 7.32 0.93 -4.47
CA GLY A 214 7.26 1.86 -5.59
C GLY A 214 7.77 1.21 -6.87
N ASP A 215 7.02 1.37 -7.96
CA ASP A 215 7.31 0.73 -9.25
C ASP A 215 8.67 1.15 -9.86
N ASN A 216 9.23 2.28 -9.44
CA ASN A 216 10.53 2.81 -9.86
C ASN A 216 11.44 3.13 -8.67
N ASN A 217 11.48 2.25 -7.67
CA ASN A 217 12.32 2.47 -6.48
C ASN A 217 13.42 1.39 -6.32
N GLN A 218 13.72 0.65 -7.38
CA GLN A 218 14.71 -0.42 -7.39
C GLN A 218 14.43 -1.54 -6.38
N CYS A 219 13.17 -1.99 -6.26
CA CYS A 219 12.75 -3.03 -5.31
C CYS A 219 13.14 -2.71 -3.85
N SER A 220 13.17 -1.44 -3.48
CA SER A 220 13.33 -1.01 -2.09
C SER A 220 11.96 -1.04 -1.41
N VAL A 221 11.54 -2.21 -0.92
CA VAL A 221 10.24 -2.40 -0.24
C VAL A 221 10.13 -1.53 1.01
N ASP A 222 8.93 -1.03 1.31
CA ASP A 222 8.75 -0.04 2.37
C ASP A 222 9.04 -0.58 3.78
N GLN A 223 8.85 -1.88 3.95
CA GLN A 223 9.09 -2.65 5.19
C GLN A 223 10.60 -2.84 5.46
N GLY A 224 11.46 -2.48 4.51
CA GLY A 224 12.91 -2.42 4.69
C GLY A 224 13.67 -3.73 4.59
N ALA A 225 14.91 -3.70 5.07
CA ALA A 225 15.89 -4.77 4.89
C ALA A 225 15.52 -6.10 5.53
N SER A 226 14.59 -6.11 6.49
CA SER A 226 14.07 -7.34 7.10
C SER A 226 13.21 -8.15 6.13
N ALA A 227 12.60 -7.50 5.13
CA ALA A 227 11.77 -8.15 4.13
C ALA A 227 12.53 -8.46 2.83
N THR A 228 13.29 -7.48 2.33
CA THR A 228 14.07 -7.62 1.08
C THR A 228 15.48 -7.08 1.27
N ASN A 229 16.48 -7.90 0.91
CA ASN A 229 17.88 -7.49 1.00
C ASN A 229 18.16 -6.28 0.09
N GLY A 230 18.95 -5.34 0.61
CA GLY A 230 19.26 -4.08 -0.10
C GLY A 230 18.13 -3.05 -0.08
N SER A 231 17.00 -3.33 0.57
CA SER A 231 15.98 -2.32 0.82
C SER A 231 16.38 -1.41 1.99
N ALA A 232 16.32 -0.10 1.76
CA ALA A 232 16.45 0.90 2.82
C ALA A 232 15.19 0.93 3.71
N GLY A 233 14.05 0.50 3.17
CA GLY A 233 12.74 0.76 3.76
C GLY A 233 12.37 2.24 3.68
N VAL A 234 11.16 2.56 4.13
CA VAL A 234 10.83 3.95 4.44
C VAL A 234 11.50 4.25 5.79
N HIS A 235 12.75 4.69 5.75
CA HIS A 235 13.49 5.09 6.95
C HIS A 235 12.65 6.07 7.79
N GLY A 236 12.63 5.82 9.11
CA GLY A 236 12.12 6.70 10.16
C GLY A 236 12.51 8.15 9.94
#